data_AF-A0A1Q3Z1M1-F1
#
_entry.id   AF-A0A1Q3Z1M1-F1
#
_cell.length_a   1.000
_cell.length_b   1.000
_cell.length_c   1.000
_cell.angle_alpha   90.00
_cell.angle_beta   90.00
_cell.angle_gamma   90.00
#
_symmetry.space_group_name_H-M   'P 1'
#
loop_
_entity.id
_entity.type
_entity.pdbx_description
1 polymer ?
#
loop_
_entity_poly.entity_id
_entity_poly.type
_entity_poly.pdbx_seq_one_letter_code
_entity_poly.pdbx_strand_id
1 'polypeptide(L)'
;MLHWVNEGFSMRYLRLAAVIVPALLLAACGGDSNPPPAQPSAAPSTAAPAAPAPAAPPQSKPASDKDLAPLFGTWGLDPANCGAQVLKISKTRFEGPGSGCDITGFNDNGDGTYTATMSCTAKGQSSTERIQMRPIFAPSGEGIDLTYLDRDNLKSEVLRCDVPKKQ
;
A
#
# COMPACT_ATOMS: atom_id res chain seq x y z
N MET A 1 29.28 -34.75 -4.74
CA MET A 1 30.04 -33.48 -4.71
C MET A 1 29.24 -32.49 -5.54
N LEU A 2 28.65 -31.40 -5.05
CA LEU A 2 28.82 -30.65 -3.81
C LEU A 2 27.45 -30.43 -3.15
N HIS A 3 27.41 -30.57 -1.82
CA HIS A 3 26.36 -30.01 -0.97
C HIS A 3 26.59 -28.50 -0.84
N TRP A 4 25.52 -27.71 -0.81
CA TRP A 4 25.53 -26.38 -0.21
C TRP A 4 24.61 -26.40 1.01
N VAL A 5 25.23 -26.53 2.17
CA VAL A 5 24.71 -26.10 3.47
C VAL A 5 25.08 -24.62 3.59
N ASN A 6 24.20 -23.76 4.10
CA ASN A 6 24.67 -22.52 4.72
C ASN A 6 23.78 -22.12 5.89
N GLU A 7 24.44 -21.97 7.03
CA GLU A 7 23.90 -21.84 8.38
C GLU A 7 23.62 -20.38 8.76
N GLY A 8 22.62 -20.21 9.62
CA GLY A 8 22.64 -19.39 10.84
C GLY A 8 23.16 -17.95 10.80
N PHE A 9 22.26 -16.99 11.08
CA PHE A 9 22.67 -15.76 11.77
C PHE A 9 21.96 -15.60 13.11
N SER A 10 22.81 -15.58 14.13
CA SER A 10 22.54 -15.57 15.57
C SER A 10 21.90 -14.27 16.07
N MET A 11 20.95 -14.48 16.97
CA MET A 11 20.43 -13.60 18.00
C MET A 11 21.55 -12.91 18.81
N ARG A 12 21.50 -11.58 18.96
CA ARG A 12 22.22 -10.87 20.04
C ARG A 12 21.37 -9.75 20.64
N TYR A 13 20.74 -10.11 21.75
CA TYR A 13 20.14 -9.27 22.78
C TYR A 13 21.02 -8.06 23.15
N LEU A 14 20.48 -6.84 23.04
CA LEU A 14 21.09 -5.66 23.63
C LEU A 14 20.65 -5.54 25.10
N ARG A 15 21.64 -5.45 25.98
CA ARG A 15 21.55 -5.56 27.43
C ARG A 15 21.02 -4.29 28.09
N LEU A 16 20.12 -4.47 29.06
CA LEU A 16 19.81 -3.52 30.12
C LEU A 16 21.09 -3.14 30.90
N ALA A 17 21.25 -1.86 31.21
CA ALA A 17 22.15 -1.39 32.26
C ALA A 17 21.32 -0.62 33.30
N ALA A 18 21.21 -1.22 34.48
CA ALA A 18 20.63 -0.64 35.68
C ALA A 18 21.71 0.12 36.48
N VAL A 19 21.35 1.23 37.11
CA VAL A 19 22.06 1.75 38.29
C VAL A 19 21.02 2.25 39.30
N ILE A 20 20.96 1.54 40.42
CA ILE A 20 20.24 1.87 41.66
C ILE A 20 21.33 2.27 42.66
N VAL A 21 21.09 3.29 43.51
CA VAL A 21 21.25 3.22 44.98
C VAL A 21 20.82 4.55 45.66
N PRO A 22 20.15 4.48 46.84
CA PRO A 22 19.53 5.61 47.57
C PRO A 22 20.34 6.07 48.79
N ALA A 23 19.91 7.13 49.49
CA ALA A 23 19.66 7.13 50.96
C ALA A 23 19.48 8.55 51.58
N LEU A 24 18.78 8.53 52.74
CA LEU A 24 18.74 9.50 53.87
C LEU A 24 17.79 10.70 53.77
N LEU A 25 17.06 11.15 54.80
CA LEU A 25 16.62 10.70 56.14
C LEU A 25 15.58 11.75 56.62
N LEU A 26 14.91 11.44 57.73
CA LEU A 26 13.74 12.04 58.39
C LEU A 26 13.80 13.52 58.86
N ALA A 27 12.57 14.01 59.18
CA ALA A 27 12.16 15.07 60.14
C ALA A 27 11.63 16.35 59.46
N ALA A 28 10.48 16.95 59.81
CA ALA A 28 9.77 16.99 61.09
C ALA A 28 8.25 17.24 60.94
N CYS A 29 7.50 16.86 61.98
CA CYS A 29 6.12 17.29 62.25
C CYS A 29 6.01 18.80 62.48
N GLY A 30 4.89 19.40 62.09
CA GLY A 30 4.43 20.70 62.55
C GLY A 30 3.01 20.93 62.07
N GLY A 31 2.03 20.72 62.94
CA GLY A 31 0.62 20.95 62.65
C GLY A 31 0.24 22.39 62.93
N ASP A 32 -0.55 23.00 62.05
CA ASP A 32 -1.32 24.20 62.34
C ASP A 32 -2.59 24.19 61.47
N SER A 33 -3.73 24.06 62.15
CA SER A 33 -5.06 24.16 61.56
C SER A 33 -5.36 25.62 61.23
N ASN A 34 -5.20 26.00 59.97
CA ASN A 34 -5.67 27.28 59.45
C ASN A 34 -6.66 27.01 58.32
N PRO A 35 -7.97 27.36 58.43
CA PRO A 35 -8.86 27.24 57.30
C PRO A 35 -8.41 28.21 56.20
N PRO A 36 -8.29 27.76 54.93
CA PRO A 36 -7.87 28.65 53.86
C PRO A 36 -8.91 29.76 53.66
N PRO A 37 -8.48 31.02 53.43
CA PRO A 37 -9.39 32.09 53.07
C PRO A 37 -10.09 31.75 51.74
N ALA A 38 -11.35 32.15 51.63
CA ALA A 38 -12.18 31.91 50.45
C ALA A 38 -11.49 32.40 49.16
N GLN A 39 -11.25 31.48 48.21
CA GLN A 39 -10.73 31.79 46.89
C GLN A 39 -11.75 32.61 46.07
N PRO A 40 -11.34 33.71 45.41
CA PRO A 40 -12.17 34.38 44.42
C PRO A 40 -12.46 33.44 43.22
N SER A 41 -13.71 33.41 42.76
CA SER A 41 -14.11 32.64 41.57
C SER A 41 -13.22 32.92 40.37
N ALA A 42 -12.64 31.86 39.80
CA ALA A 42 -11.94 31.92 38.53
C ALA A 42 -12.91 32.37 37.42
N ALA A 43 -12.47 33.32 36.60
CA ALA A 43 -13.18 33.74 35.40
C ALA A 43 -13.35 32.55 34.43
N PRO A 44 -14.45 32.49 33.65
CA PRO A 44 -14.68 31.41 32.70
C PRO A 44 -13.59 31.41 31.62
N SER A 45 -12.86 30.30 31.55
CA SER A 45 -11.85 30.04 30.52
C SER A 45 -12.54 29.95 29.16
N THR A 46 -12.26 30.89 28.28
CA THR A 46 -12.71 30.85 26.88
C THR A 46 -12.08 29.64 26.20
N ALA A 47 -12.90 28.72 25.68
CA ALA A 47 -12.42 27.52 25.01
C ALA A 47 -11.63 27.90 23.73
N ALA A 48 -10.43 27.35 23.60
CA ALA A 48 -9.64 27.48 22.39
C ALA A 48 -10.38 26.84 21.19
N PRO A 49 -10.32 27.42 19.98
CA PRO A 49 -10.93 26.81 18.79
C PRO A 49 -10.36 25.42 18.53
N ALA A 50 -11.24 24.43 18.32
CA ALA A 50 -10.83 23.08 17.97
C ALA A 50 -10.08 23.10 16.62
N ALA A 51 -8.95 22.42 16.55
CA ALA A 51 -8.21 22.21 15.31
C ALA A 51 -9.12 21.51 14.28
N PRO A 52 -9.03 21.86 12.98
CA PRO A 52 -9.81 21.20 11.94
C PRO A 52 -9.49 19.71 11.91
N ALA A 53 -10.53 18.88 11.77
CA ALA A 53 -10.39 17.44 11.66
C ALA A 53 -9.51 17.07 10.45
N PRO A 54 -8.68 16.01 10.54
CA PRO A 54 -7.92 15.51 9.40
C PRO A 54 -8.86 15.24 8.20
N ALA A 55 -8.43 15.65 7.01
CA ALA A 55 -9.17 15.36 5.79
C ALA A 55 -9.37 13.84 5.65
N ALA A 56 -10.59 13.42 5.33
CA ALA A 56 -10.88 12.02 5.05
C ALA A 56 -9.99 11.53 3.89
N PRO A 57 -9.47 10.28 3.94
CA PRO A 57 -8.69 9.74 2.85
C PRO A 57 -9.51 9.76 1.54
N PRO A 58 -8.87 9.98 0.38
CA PRO A 58 -9.57 10.00 -0.90
C PRO A 58 -10.41 8.73 -1.06
N GLN A 59 -11.71 8.90 -1.24
CA GLN A 59 -12.62 7.77 -1.38
C GLN A 59 -12.47 7.18 -2.77
N SER A 60 -11.95 5.96 -2.81
CA SER A 60 -11.93 5.05 -3.94
C SER A 60 -13.34 4.88 -4.53
N LYS A 61 -13.54 5.32 -5.79
CA LYS A 61 -14.81 5.25 -6.54
C LYS A 61 -14.75 4.12 -7.58
N PRO A 62 -15.83 3.38 -7.87
CA PRO A 62 -15.86 2.46 -9.01
C PRO A 62 -15.44 3.17 -10.32
N ALA A 63 -14.48 2.58 -11.03
CA ALA A 63 -13.98 3.14 -12.29
C ALA A 63 -15.02 3.01 -13.40
N SER A 64 -15.08 3.99 -14.31
CA SER A 64 -15.99 3.94 -15.45
C SER A 64 -15.38 3.15 -16.62
N ASP A 65 -16.23 2.54 -17.45
CA ASP A 65 -15.76 1.77 -18.60
C ASP A 65 -14.94 2.61 -19.60
N LYS A 66 -15.29 3.90 -19.74
CA LYS A 66 -14.56 4.83 -20.60
C LYS A 66 -13.13 5.05 -20.09
N ASP A 67 -12.98 5.18 -18.77
CA ASP A 67 -11.70 5.47 -18.13
C ASP A 67 -10.78 4.25 -18.11
N LEU A 68 -11.37 3.05 -18.06
CA LEU A 68 -10.65 1.77 -18.12
C LEU A 68 -10.26 1.34 -19.53
N ALA A 69 -10.91 1.88 -20.58
CA ALA A 69 -10.68 1.46 -21.96
C ALA A 69 -9.18 1.43 -22.37
N PRO A 70 -8.33 2.40 -21.98
CA PRO A 70 -6.90 2.38 -22.30
C PRO A 70 -6.15 1.20 -21.67
N LEU A 71 -6.63 0.63 -20.56
CA LEU A 71 -5.97 -0.46 -19.83
C LEU A 71 -6.18 -1.83 -20.49
N PHE A 72 -7.23 -1.98 -21.29
CA PHE A 72 -7.59 -3.26 -21.88
C PHE A 72 -6.80 -3.54 -23.16
N GLY A 73 -6.42 -4.80 -23.36
CA GLY A 73 -5.69 -5.26 -24.53
C GLY A 73 -4.58 -6.25 -24.21
N THR A 74 -3.64 -6.38 -25.15
CA THR A 74 -2.44 -7.21 -25.00
C THR A 74 -1.22 -6.31 -24.86
N TRP A 75 -0.34 -6.66 -23.91
CA TRP A 75 0.77 -5.84 -23.47
C TRP A 75 2.02 -6.68 -23.33
N GLY A 76 3.18 -6.13 -23.70
CA GLY A 76 4.47 -6.81 -23.65
C GLY A 76 5.52 -5.94 -22.98
N LEU A 77 6.55 -6.57 -22.42
CA LEU A 77 7.75 -5.87 -21.96
C LEU A 77 8.56 -5.29 -23.14
N ASP A 78 8.48 -5.95 -24.30
CA ASP A 78 9.06 -5.51 -25.55
C ASP A 78 7.96 -5.53 -26.63
N PRO A 79 7.46 -4.37 -27.09
CA PRO A 79 6.39 -4.29 -28.08
C PRO A 79 6.85 -4.80 -29.47
N ALA A 80 8.17 -4.87 -29.73
CA ALA A 80 8.70 -5.45 -30.97
C ALA A 80 8.67 -6.99 -30.97
N ASN A 81 8.47 -7.63 -29.81
CA ASN A 81 8.50 -9.07 -29.65
C ASN A 81 7.38 -9.58 -28.72
N CYS A 82 6.14 -9.30 -29.13
CA CYS A 82 4.94 -9.80 -28.48
C CYS A 82 4.68 -11.28 -28.81
N GLY A 83 5.52 -12.16 -28.26
CA GLY A 83 5.40 -13.61 -28.38
C GLY A 83 4.50 -14.23 -27.29
N ALA A 84 4.87 -15.41 -26.79
CA ALA A 84 4.12 -16.09 -25.72
C ALA A 84 4.17 -15.37 -24.35
N GLN A 85 5.04 -14.37 -24.20
CA GLN A 85 5.33 -13.67 -22.95
C GLN A 85 4.61 -12.31 -22.88
N VAL A 86 3.27 -12.33 -22.96
CA VAL A 86 2.43 -11.12 -22.92
C VAL A 86 1.48 -11.13 -21.74
N LEU A 87 1.08 -9.94 -21.32
CA LEU A 87 -0.05 -9.72 -20.42
C LEU A 87 -1.30 -9.43 -21.25
N LYS A 88 -2.43 -10.02 -20.86
CA LYS A 88 -3.75 -9.68 -21.40
C LYS A 88 -4.61 -9.13 -20.28
N ILE A 89 -5.17 -7.94 -20.49
CA ILE A 89 -6.02 -7.28 -19.53
C ILE A 89 -7.36 -7.03 -20.19
N SER A 90 -8.42 -7.47 -19.55
CA SER A 90 -9.80 -7.23 -19.96
C SER A 90 -10.59 -6.72 -18.76
N LYS A 91 -11.90 -6.46 -18.95
CA LYS A 91 -12.76 -6.02 -17.85
C LYS A 91 -12.90 -7.05 -16.72
N THR A 92 -12.75 -8.34 -17.04
CA THR A 92 -13.02 -9.43 -16.08
C THR A 92 -11.85 -10.39 -15.88
N ARG A 93 -10.74 -10.20 -16.60
CA ARG A 93 -9.60 -11.13 -16.56
C ARG A 93 -8.28 -10.40 -16.71
N PHE A 94 -7.32 -10.77 -15.86
CA PHE A 94 -5.90 -10.44 -15.99
C PHE A 94 -5.13 -11.73 -16.24
N GLU A 95 -4.41 -11.83 -17.34
CA GLU A 95 -3.66 -13.03 -17.72
C GLU A 95 -2.21 -12.66 -17.98
N GLY A 96 -1.30 -13.44 -17.43
CA GLY A 96 0.12 -13.40 -17.77
C GLY A 96 0.62 -14.78 -18.19
N PRO A 97 1.92 -14.91 -18.47
CA PRO A 97 2.49 -16.17 -18.90
C PRO A 97 2.32 -17.26 -17.83
N GLY A 98 1.49 -18.27 -18.13
CA GLY A 98 1.26 -19.43 -17.25
C GLY A 98 0.32 -19.18 -16.07
N SER A 99 -0.31 -18.01 -15.96
CA SER A 99 -1.22 -17.68 -14.85
C SER A 99 -2.33 -16.71 -15.26
N GLY A 100 -3.48 -16.77 -14.59
CA GLY A 100 -4.53 -15.77 -14.78
C GLY A 100 -5.43 -15.64 -13.56
N CYS A 101 -5.97 -14.44 -13.39
CA CYS A 101 -6.82 -14.04 -12.28
C CYS A 101 -8.12 -13.43 -12.80
N ASP A 102 -9.22 -13.72 -12.12
CA ASP A 102 -10.51 -13.10 -12.39
C ASP A 102 -10.55 -11.72 -11.72
N ILE A 103 -10.86 -10.68 -12.49
CA ILE A 103 -10.99 -9.33 -11.96
C ILE A 103 -12.38 -9.19 -11.35
N THR A 104 -12.42 -8.91 -10.05
CA THR A 104 -13.66 -8.71 -9.29
C THR A 104 -14.11 -7.26 -9.30
N GLY A 105 -13.22 -6.31 -9.60
CA GLY A 105 -13.58 -4.92 -9.79
C GLY A 105 -12.38 -4.02 -10.09
N PHE A 106 -12.70 -2.84 -10.60
CA PHE A 106 -11.77 -1.74 -10.77
C PHE A 106 -12.20 -0.55 -9.94
N ASN A 107 -11.23 0.05 -9.28
CA ASN A 107 -11.38 1.28 -8.54
C ASN A 107 -10.60 2.41 -9.21
N ASP A 108 -11.23 3.58 -9.35
CA ASP A 108 -10.58 4.84 -9.68
C ASP A 108 -10.03 5.47 -8.39
N ASN A 109 -8.74 5.76 -8.39
CA ASN A 109 -8.03 6.32 -7.26
C ASN A 109 -8.04 7.86 -7.26
N GLY A 110 -8.56 8.50 -8.31
CA GLY A 110 -8.68 9.96 -8.44
C GLY A 110 -7.38 10.67 -8.81
N ASP A 111 -6.29 9.95 -9.03
CA ASP A 111 -4.96 10.46 -9.39
C ASP A 111 -4.52 10.03 -10.81
N GLY A 112 -5.46 9.52 -11.62
CA GLY A 112 -5.19 8.93 -12.93
C GLY A 112 -4.70 7.49 -12.89
N THR A 113 -4.69 6.87 -11.70
CA THR A 113 -4.45 5.44 -11.54
C THR A 113 -5.72 4.67 -11.19
N TYR A 114 -5.73 3.39 -11.55
CA TYR A 114 -6.84 2.49 -11.31
C TYR A 114 -6.35 1.24 -10.61
N THR A 115 -7.04 0.79 -9.57
CA THR A 115 -6.70 -0.45 -8.88
C THR A 115 -7.65 -1.56 -9.29
N ALA A 116 -7.12 -2.60 -9.95
CA ALA A 116 -7.82 -3.85 -10.16
C ALA A 116 -7.73 -4.70 -8.89
N THR A 117 -8.86 -5.21 -8.41
CA THR A 117 -8.90 -6.27 -7.39
C THR A 117 -9.23 -7.59 -8.09
N MET A 118 -8.49 -8.64 -7.77
CA MET A 118 -8.55 -9.89 -8.51
C MET A 118 -8.53 -11.11 -7.59
N SER A 119 -9.16 -12.18 -8.05
CA SER A 119 -9.10 -13.51 -7.46
C SER A 119 -8.26 -14.43 -8.35
N CYS A 120 -7.11 -14.85 -7.86
CA CYS A 120 -6.18 -15.73 -8.55
C CYS A 120 -6.31 -17.14 -7.98
N THR A 121 -6.53 -18.13 -8.85
CA THR A 121 -6.60 -19.54 -8.44
C THR A 121 -5.40 -20.30 -8.98
N ALA A 122 -4.62 -20.88 -8.07
CA ALA A 122 -3.47 -21.73 -8.39
C ALA A 122 -3.51 -23.01 -7.54
N LYS A 123 -3.37 -24.17 -8.19
CA LYS A 123 -3.35 -25.50 -7.52
C LYS A 123 -4.53 -25.71 -6.54
N GLY A 124 -5.72 -25.21 -6.89
CA GLY A 124 -6.92 -25.33 -6.07
C GLY A 124 -6.97 -24.41 -4.84
N GLN A 125 -6.07 -23.44 -4.73
CA GLN A 125 -6.10 -22.39 -3.71
C GLN A 125 -6.38 -21.04 -4.37
N SER A 126 -7.27 -20.26 -3.76
CA SER A 126 -7.57 -18.90 -4.21
C SER A 126 -6.84 -17.87 -3.34
N SER A 127 -6.37 -16.82 -3.98
CA SER A 127 -5.69 -15.69 -3.36
C SER A 127 -6.23 -14.39 -3.96
N THR A 128 -6.18 -13.30 -3.19
CA THR A 128 -6.51 -11.98 -3.68
C THR A 128 -5.23 -11.26 -4.09
N GLU A 129 -5.27 -10.63 -5.26
CA GLU A 129 -4.19 -9.77 -5.76
C GLU A 129 -4.76 -8.43 -6.23
N ARG A 130 -4.06 -7.35 -5.91
CA ARG A 130 -4.37 -6.00 -6.33
C ARG A 130 -3.22 -5.42 -7.14
N ILE A 131 -3.57 -4.87 -8.29
CA ILE A 131 -2.63 -4.17 -9.16
C ILE A 131 -3.13 -2.76 -9.39
N GLN A 132 -2.31 -1.77 -9.04
CA GLN A 132 -2.51 -0.39 -9.47
C GLN A 132 -1.94 -0.22 -10.88
N MET A 133 -2.74 0.39 -11.75
CA MET A 133 -2.46 0.56 -13.17
C MET A 133 -2.54 2.03 -13.51
N ARG A 134 -1.53 2.56 -14.19
CA ARG A 134 -1.55 3.92 -14.73
C ARG A 134 -1.31 3.85 -16.24
N PRO A 135 -2.27 4.28 -17.08
CA PRO A 135 -2.01 4.45 -18.50
C PRO A 135 -0.87 5.45 -18.72
N ILE A 136 0.06 5.12 -19.61
CA ILE A 136 1.17 5.99 -20.01
C ILE A 136 1.27 6.05 -21.55
N PHE A 137 1.99 7.04 -22.04
CA PHE A 137 2.35 7.14 -23.45
C PHE A 137 3.87 7.27 -23.56
N ALA A 138 4.52 6.18 -23.96
CA ALA A 138 5.96 6.11 -24.19
C ALA A 138 6.28 6.52 -25.64
N PRO A 139 7.56 6.81 -25.96
CA PRO A 139 7.96 7.09 -27.34
C PRO A 139 7.58 6.00 -28.35
N SER A 140 7.49 4.76 -27.88
CA SER A 140 7.11 3.56 -28.64
C SER A 140 5.60 3.31 -28.70
N GLY A 141 4.76 4.13 -28.05
CA GLY A 141 3.30 4.01 -28.09
C GLY A 141 2.64 3.98 -26.71
N GLU A 142 1.40 3.48 -26.68
CA GLU A 142 0.64 3.32 -25.44
C GLU A 142 1.29 2.30 -24.50
N GLY A 143 1.18 2.53 -23.20
CA GLY A 143 1.67 1.63 -22.17
C GLY A 143 0.86 1.68 -20.88
N ILE A 144 1.25 0.81 -19.94
CA ILE A 144 0.75 0.80 -18.57
C ILE A 144 1.93 0.66 -17.62
N ASP A 145 1.99 1.54 -16.62
CA ASP A 145 2.73 1.30 -15.39
C ASP A 145 1.89 0.43 -14.45
N LEU A 146 2.38 -0.75 -14.13
CA LEU A 146 1.79 -1.71 -13.20
C LEU A 146 2.53 -1.66 -11.88
N THR A 147 1.79 -1.55 -10.77
CA THR A 147 2.32 -1.72 -9.41
C THR A 147 1.55 -2.85 -8.72
N TYR A 148 2.24 -3.95 -8.44
CA TYR A 148 1.69 -5.11 -7.74
C TYR A 148 1.68 -4.84 -6.23
N LEU A 149 0.54 -4.40 -5.70
CA LEU A 149 0.41 -3.86 -4.35
C LEU A 149 0.67 -4.93 -3.28
N ASP A 150 0.30 -6.18 -3.56
CA ASP A 150 0.44 -7.30 -2.62
C ASP A 150 1.76 -8.08 -2.84
N ARG A 151 2.68 -7.54 -3.65
CA ARG A 151 4.01 -8.10 -3.95
C ARG A 151 5.10 -7.06 -3.72
N ASP A 152 5.14 -6.50 -2.51
CA ASP A 152 6.11 -5.47 -2.08
C ASP A 152 6.14 -4.22 -2.98
N ASN A 153 5.00 -3.85 -3.57
CA ASN A 153 4.89 -2.78 -4.56
C ASN A 153 5.84 -2.94 -5.75
N LEU A 154 6.06 -4.19 -6.20
CA LEU A 154 6.81 -4.49 -7.40
C LEU A 154 6.24 -3.69 -8.58
N LYS A 155 7.11 -3.09 -9.39
CA LYS A 155 6.72 -2.28 -10.54
C LYS A 155 7.11 -2.96 -11.84
N SER A 156 6.27 -2.81 -12.85
CA SER A 156 6.55 -3.21 -14.23
C SER A 156 5.93 -2.20 -15.17
N GLU A 157 6.66 -1.85 -16.22
CA GLU A 157 6.11 -1.12 -17.36
C GLU A 157 5.81 -2.13 -18.47
N VAL A 158 4.67 -1.98 -19.14
CA VAL A 158 4.36 -2.76 -20.34
C VAL A 158 3.83 -1.86 -21.44
N LEU A 159 4.15 -2.20 -22.68
CA LEU A 159 3.80 -1.44 -23.86
C LEU A 159 2.81 -2.22 -24.71
N ARG A 160 2.00 -1.49 -25.47
CA ARG A 160 0.95 -2.06 -26.32
C ARG A 160 1.58 -3.04 -27.30
N CYS A 161 1.09 -4.27 -27.31
CA CYS A 161 1.38 -5.21 -28.37
C CYS A 161 0.43 -4.95 -29.54
N ASP A 162 0.99 -4.53 -30.67
CA ASP A 162 0.25 -4.53 -31.91
C ASP A 162 -0.10 -5.96 -32.28
N VAL A 163 -1.38 -6.25 -32.46
CA VAL A 163 -1.79 -7.49 -33.11
C VAL A 163 -1.37 -7.33 -34.58
N PRO A 164 -0.50 -8.20 -35.15
CA PRO A 164 -0.13 -8.06 -36.55
C PRO A 164 -1.41 -8.02 -37.39
N LYS A 165 -1.62 -6.90 -38.09
CA LYS A 165 -2.73 -6.78 -39.04
C LYS A 165 -2.50 -7.89 -40.06
N LYS A 166 -3.41 -8.86 -40.16
CA LYS A 166 -3.45 -9.75 -41.33
C LYS A 166 -3.49 -8.83 -42.55
N GLN A 167 -2.44 -8.91 -43.38
CA GLN A 167 -2.42 -8.31 -44.72
C GLN A 167 -3.37 -9.09 -45.63
#